data_AF-A0AAD7MII6-F1
#
_entry.id   AF-A0AAD7MII6-F1
#
_cell.length_a   1.000
_cell.length_b   1.000
_cell.length_c   1.000
_cell.angle_alpha   90.00
_cell.angle_beta   90.00
_cell.angle_gamma   90.00
#
_symmetry.space_group_name_H-M   'P 1'
#
loop_
_entity.id
_entity.type
_entity.pdbx_description
1 polymer ?
#
loop_
_entity_poly.entity_id
_entity_poly.type
_entity_poly.pdbx_seq_one_letter_code
_entity_poly.pdbx_strand_id
1 'polypeptide(L)'
;MLRTTRGVVSGSAALLMVSDLDFEPGDLDIYVPASQDQTALALADKRLGFELRRSSARTYSNNKDIKRVHLLTKGRKKLNIITTKGENAVAAIFQFHSTVVMNMLTPSGLYCAYPTLTLEQRGVANLPALLKDASASSKARECYEKYRGRGIQIVNDVTKIPRFTHHDCFTAAECPLTTRNTLDGKGLYVEIFQQETHERERQEADEYITVWMVGGPMCARGTTYCDGFTRSIRTMSISVSSQYLPPRLEYFAVTHHPQRRITCSQNARYDGGLNGTARIRSRDRALHRTRIQIPA
;
A
#
# COMPACT_ATOMS: atom_id res chain seq x y z
N MET A 1 -16.71 5.73 -14.97
CA MET A 1 -15.31 5.50 -15.40
C MET A 1 -14.63 4.57 -14.42
N LEU A 2 -14.37 5.00 -13.18
CA LEU A 2 -13.67 4.20 -12.16
C LEU A 2 -14.21 2.77 -12.01
N ARG A 3 -15.53 2.61 -11.84
CA ARG A 3 -16.16 1.28 -11.73
C ARG A 3 -15.90 0.40 -12.96
N THR A 4 -16.21 0.92 -14.15
CA THR A 4 -16.06 0.21 -15.43
C THR A 4 -14.63 -0.23 -15.71
N THR A 5 -13.63 0.58 -15.33
CA THR A 5 -12.22 0.32 -15.63
C THR A 5 -11.45 -0.24 -14.45
N ARG A 6 -12.14 -0.56 -13.34
CA ARG A 6 -11.49 -0.91 -12.06
C ARG A 6 -10.43 0.12 -11.65
N GLY A 7 -10.70 1.39 -11.95
CA GLY A 7 -9.80 2.49 -11.75
C GLY A 7 -9.96 3.14 -10.38
N VAL A 8 -8.92 3.82 -9.93
CA VAL A 8 -8.92 4.60 -8.69
C VAL A 8 -8.32 5.98 -8.95
N VAL A 9 -8.80 7.00 -8.24
CA VAL A 9 -8.17 8.33 -8.22
C VAL A 9 -7.13 8.36 -7.12
N SER A 10 -5.96 8.95 -7.37
CA SER A 10 -4.92 9.14 -6.34
C SER A 10 -4.22 10.50 -6.49
N GLY A 11 -3.03 10.63 -5.91
CA GLY A 11 -2.23 11.85 -5.99
C GLY A 11 -2.85 13.01 -5.21
N SER A 12 -2.71 14.22 -5.76
CA SER A 12 -3.09 15.43 -5.03
C SER A 12 -4.60 15.61 -4.83
N ALA A 13 -5.43 15.08 -5.74
CA ALA A 13 -6.88 15.10 -5.59
C ALA A 13 -7.35 14.21 -4.43
N ALA A 14 -6.79 12.99 -4.30
CA ALA A 14 -7.13 12.11 -3.19
C ALA A 14 -6.62 12.64 -1.84
N LEU A 15 -5.46 13.30 -1.81
CA LEU A 15 -4.95 13.98 -0.61
C LEU A 15 -5.91 15.08 -0.13
N LEU A 16 -6.43 15.90 -1.05
CA LEU A 16 -7.38 16.96 -0.70
C LEU A 16 -8.65 16.40 -0.03
N MET A 17 -9.10 15.21 -0.42
CA MET A 17 -10.30 14.58 0.15
C MET A 17 -10.09 14.04 1.57
N VAL A 18 -8.85 13.78 1.99
CA VAL A 18 -8.53 13.19 3.31
C VAL A 18 -7.91 14.18 4.29
N SER A 19 -7.66 15.44 3.88
CA SER A 19 -6.93 16.40 4.69
C SER A 19 -7.62 17.76 4.70
N ASP A 20 -7.39 18.54 5.76
CA ASP A 20 -7.91 19.91 5.89
C ASP A 20 -7.01 20.95 5.18
N LEU A 21 -6.29 20.53 4.14
CA LEU A 21 -5.38 21.39 3.40
C LEU A 21 -6.14 22.26 2.39
N ASP A 22 -5.83 23.54 2.34
CA ASP A 22 -6.38 24.47 1.35
C ASP A 22 -5.41 24.61 0.16
N PHE A 23 -5.60 23.77 -0.88
CA PHE A 23 -4.89 23.91 -2.15
C PHE A 23 -5.72 23.43 -3.33
N GLU A 24 -5.46 23.97 -4.51
CA GLU A 24 -6.05 23.48 -5.77
C GLU A 24 -5.20 22.33 -6.37
N PRO A 25 -5.78 21.14 -6.62
CA PRO A 25 -5.09 20.06 -7.34
C PRO A 25 -4.82 20.48 -8.79
N GLY A 26 -3.57 20.33 -9.26
CA GLY A 26 -3.19 20.76 -10.61
C GLY A 26 -3.67 19.81 -11.72
N ASP A 27 -3.70 18.51 -11.43
CA ASP A 27 -4.12 17.44 -12.32
C ASP A 27 -4.91 16.37 -11.56
N LEU A 28 -5.78 15.67 -12.30
CA LEU A 28 -6.50 14.51 -11.80
C LEU A 28 -5.78 13.24 -12.27
N ASP A 29 -5.29 12.42 -11.34
CA ASP A 29 -4.61 11.16 -11.64
C ASP A 29 -5.56 9.97 -11.46
N ILE A 30 -5.86 9.24 -12.53
CA ILE A 30 -6.64 8.00 -12.51
C ILE A 30 -5.73 6.82 -12.83
N TYR A 31 -5.61 5.88 -11.90
CA TYR A 31 -4.89 4.63 -12.09
C TYR A 31 -5.84 3.55 -12.61
N VAL A 32 -5.41 2.80 -13.62
CA VAL A 32 -6.19 1.69 -14.20
C VAL A 32 -5.31 0.47 -14.50
N PRO A 33 -5.87 -0.76 -14.48
CA PRO A 33 -5.19 -1.95 -14.96
C PRO A 33 -4.73 -1.85 -16.42
N ALA A 34 -3.66 -2.58 -16.78
CA ALA A 34 -3.20 -2.69 -18.17
C ALA A 34 -4.30 -3.15 -19.14
N SER A 35 -5.15 -4.07 -18.69
CA SER A 35 -6.28 -4.61 -19.45
C SER A 35 -7.38 -3.57 -19.75
N GLN A 36 -7.42 -2.47 -18.99
CA GLN A 36 -8.47 -1.43 -19.08
C GLN A 36 -8.00 -0.13 -19.73
N ASP A 37 -6.76 -0.10 -20.25
CA ASP A 37 -6.12 1.07 -20.88
C ASP A 37 -7.00 1.74 -21.95
N GLN A 38 -7.44 0.96 -22.94
CA GLN A 38 -8.23 1.47 -24.06
C GLN A 38 -9.65 1.84 -23.65
N THR A 39 -10.25 1.07 -22.74
CA THR A 39 -11.57 1.37 -22.18
C THR A 39 -11.56 2.70 -21.42
N ALA A 40 -10.52 2.95 -20.63
CA ALA A 40 -10.35 4.20 -19.88
C ALA A 40 -10.20 5.40 -20.81
N LEU A 41 -9.37 5.29 -21.85
CA LEU A 41 -9.21 6.33 -22.86
C LEU A 41 -10.52 6.62 -23.60
N ALA A 42 -11.23 5.57 -24.04
CA ALA A 42 -12.49 5.73 -24.74
C ALA A 42 -13.58 6.38 -23.86
N LEU A 43 -13.61 6.08 -22.56
CA LEU A 43 -14.53 6.72 -21.63
C LEU A 43 -14.15 8.18 -21.36
N ALA A 44 -12.86 8.49 -21.22
CA ALA A 44 -12.40 9.85 -21.01
C ALA A 44 -12.71 10.75 -22.23
N ASP A 45 -12.49 10.24 -23.43
CA ASP A 45 -12.83 10.93 -24.67
C ASP A 45 -14.35 11.04 -24.85
N LYS A 46 -15.04 9.91 -25.04
CA LYS A 46 -16.45 9.90 -25.47
C LYS A 46 -17.44 10.35 -24.42
N ARG A 47 -17.13 10.19 -23.12
CA ARG A 47 -18.06 10.57 -22.03
C ARG A 47 -17.63 11.83 -21.28
N LEU A 48 -16.33 12.06 -21.12
CA LEU A 48 -15.84 13.21 -20.35
C LEU A 48 -15.38 14.36 -21.24
N GLY A 49 -15.16 14.13 -22.54
CA GLY A 49 -14.68 15.13 -23.50
C GLY A 49 -13.23 15.53 -23.28
N PHE A 50 -12.41 14.60 -22.79
CA PHE A 50 -10.96 14.80 -22.65
C PHE A 50 -10.23 14.27 -23.87
N GLU A 51 -9.35 15.10 -24.44
CA GLU A 51 -8.56 14.74 -25.61
C GLU A 51 -7.18 14.24 -25.19
N LEU A 52 -6.73 13.15 -25.80
CA LEU A 52 -5.37 12.64 -25.59
C LEU A 52 -4.33 13.57 -26.23
N ARG A 53 -3.42 14.10 -25.41
CA ARG A 53 -2.31 14.95 -25.88
C ARG A 53 -1.01 14.20 -26.03
N ARG A 54 -0.71 13.33 -25.08
CA ARG A 54 0.56 12.58 -25.06
C ARG A 54 0.38 11.24 -24.37
N SER A 55 1.13 10.26 -24.84
CA SER A 55 1.29 8.98 -24.15
C SER A 55 2.77 8.68 -23.97
N SER A 56 3.19 8.25 -22.79
CA SER A 56 4.58 7.88 -22.53
C SER A 56 4.71 6.73 -21.54
N ALA A 57 5.58 5.78 -21.86
CA ALA A 57 5.94 4.67 -20.98
C ALA A 57 6.96 5.05 -19.88
N ARG A 58 7.56 6.24 -19.96
CA ARG A 58 8.74 6.62 -19.15
C ARG A 58 8.51 7.70 -18.09
N THR A 59 7.27 8.19 -17.88
CA THR A 59 7.07 9.39 -17.05
C THR A 59 7.41 9.17 -15.57
N TYR A 60 7.21 7.95 -15.06
CA TYR A 60 7.50 7.54 -13.68
C TYR A 60 8.57 6.44 -13.62
N SER A 61 9.80 6.76 -14.01
CA SER A 61 10.95 5.83 -14.06
C SER A 61 11.15 5.01 -12.77
N ASN A 62 10.69 5.50 -11.63
CA ASN A 62 10.94 4.89 -10.33
C ASN A 62 9.83 3.94 -9.87
N ASN A 63 8.64 4.03 -10.50
CA ASN A 63 7.51 3.20 -10.13
C ASN A 63 7.45 2.00 -11.06
N LYS A 64 7.96 0.87 -10.59
CA LYS A 64 8.05 -0.36 -11.41
C LYS A 64 6.69 -0.91 -11.80
N ASP A 65 5.61 -0.50 -11.11
CA ASP A 65 4.25 -0.98 -11.38
C ASP A 65 3.51 -0.13 -12.42
N ILE A 66 4.06 1.02 -12.82
CA ILE A 66 3.49 1.84 -13.90
C ILE A 66 3.98 1.33 -15.26
N LYS A 67 3.04 1.08 -16.17
CA LYS A 67 3.28 0.71 -17.57
C LYS A 67 3.30 1.93 -18.49
N ARG A 68 2.34 2.83 -18.33
CA ARG A 68 2.14 3.97 -19.23
C ARG A 68 1.41 5.10 -18.54
N VAL A 69 1.63 6.32 -19.01
CA VAL A 69 0.91 7.52 -18.63
C VAL A 69 0.35 8.17 -19.87
N HIS A 70 -0.94 8.43 -19.86
CA HIS A 70 -1.67 9.20 -20.87
C HIS A 70 -1.99 10.56 -20.27
N LEU A 71 -1.54 11.62 -20.92
CA LEU A 71 -1.87 13.00 -20.56
C LEU A 71 -3.02 13.45 -21.45
N LEU A 72 -4.15 13.75 -20.84
CA LEU A 72 -5.36 14.23 -21.50
C LEU A 72 -5.72 15.63 -21.00
N THR A 73 -6.40 16.39 -21.86
CA THR A 73 -6.81 17.78 -21.54
C THR A 73 -8.23 18.07 -21.99
N LYS A 74 -8.91 18.94 -21.23
CA LYS A 74 -10.20 19.55 -21.62
C LYS A 74 -10.16 21.03 -21.26
N GLY A 75 -9.86 21.90 -22.24
CA GLY A 75 -9.56 23.30 -21.97
C GLY A 75 -8.34 23.42 -21.04
N ARG A 76 -8.53 24.07 -19.87
CA ARG A 76 -7.49 24.20 -18.83
C ARG A 76 -7.38 22.99 -17.89
N LYS A 77 -8.33 22.05 -17.93
CA LYS A 77 -8.34 20.86 -17.06
C LYS A 77 -7.38 19.80 -17.58
N LYS A 78 -6.65 19.17 -16.67
CA LYS A 78 -5.69 18.09 -16.96
C LYS A 78 -6.13 16.79 -16.30
N LEU A 79 -6.07 15.70 -17.05
CA LEU A 79 -6.37 14.34 -16.60
C LEU A 79 -5.21 13.44 -17.01
N ASN A 80 -4.65 12.71 -16.06
CA ASN A 80 -3.68 11.67 -16.33
C ASN A 80 -4.35 10.31 -16.16
N ILE A 81 -4.32 9.47 -17.19
CA ILE A 81 -4.67 8.05 -17.05
C ILE A 81 -3.35 7.28 -16.93
N ILE A 82 -3.14 6.66 -15.78
CA ILE A 82 -1.92 5.97 -15.41
C ILE A 82 -2.20 4.48 -15.40
N THR A 83 -1.64 3.79 -16.37
CA THR A 83 -1.87 2.37 -16.59
C THR A 83 -0.83 1.57 -15.83
N THR A 84 -1.25 0.64 -14.97
CA THR A 84 -0.35 -0.26 -14.23
C THR A 84 0.09 -1.46 -15.09
N LYS A 85 1.17 -2.15 -14.73
CA LYS A 85 1.67 -3.34 -15.45
C LYS A 85 0.81 -4.57 -15.19
N GLY A 86 0.21 -4.69 -14.02
CA GLY A 86 -0.68 -5.78 -13.65
C GLY A 86 -2.15 -5.37 -13.59
N GLU A 87 -2.97 -6.30 -13.11
CA GLU A 87 -4.42 -6.13 -12.95
C GLU A 87 -4.83 -5.30 -11.73
N ASN A 88 -3.88 -4.99 -10.84
CA ASN A 88 -4.11 -4.16 -9.67
C ASN A 88 -3.67 -2.71 -9.91
N ALA A 89 -4.64 -1.81 -10.10
CA ALA A 89 -4.41 -0.37 -10.26
C ALA A 89 -3.77 0.28 -9.02
N VAL A 90 -4.00 -0.28 -7.83
CA VAL A 90 -3.58 0.29 -6.54
C VAL A 90 -2.08 0.09 -6.29
N ALA A 91 -1.47 -0.93 -6.90
CA ALA A 91 -0.07 -1.31 -6.65
C ALA A 91 0.91 -0.13 -6.80
N ALA A 92 0.69 0.72 -7.81
CA ALA A 92 1.53 1.88 -8.05
C ALA A 92 1.46 2.95 -6.94
N ILE A 93 0.35 3.06 -6.21
CA ILE A 93 0.11 4.11 -5.22
C ILE A 93 1.04 3.95 -4.01
N PHE A 94 1.26 2.72 -3.56
CA PHE A 94 2.14 2.43 -2.42
C PHE A 94 3.65 2.54 -2.75
N GLN A 95 3.99 2.83 -4.01
CA GLN A 95 5.34 3.20 -4.43
C GLN A 95 5.56 4.72 -4.54
N PHE A 96 4.60 5.53 -4.09
CA PHE A 96 4.78 6.97 -4.07
C PHE A 96 5.96 7.41 -3.20
N HIS A 97 6.48 8.59 -3.53
CA HIS A 97 7.67 9.18 -2.91
C HIS A 97 7.49 9.46 -1.42
N SER A 98 6.26 9.58 -0.91
CA SER A 98 5.99 9.76 0.52
C SER A 98 4.63 9.19 0.92
N THR A 99 4.46 8.91 2.21
CA THR A 99 3.22 8.32 2.76
C THR A 99 1.99 9.22 2.64
N VAL A 100 2.18 10.55 2.62
CA VAL A 100 1.06 11.51 2.61
C VAL A 100 0.20 11.44 1.35
N VAL A 101 0.74 10.91 0.25
CA VAL A 101 0.01 10.73 -1.01
C VAL A 101 -0.45 9.30 -1.25
N MET A 102 -0.23 8.37 -0.30
CA MET A 102 -0.68 6.97 -0.40
C MET A 102 -2.17 6.84 -0.05
N ASN A 103 -3.00 7.63 -0.73
CA ASN A 103 -4.44 7.70 -0.56
C ASN A 103 -5.12 7.45 -1.90
N MET A 104 -6.34 6.95 -1.88
CA MET A 104 -7.10 6.68 -3.09
C MET A 104 -8.59 6.83 -2.89
N LEU A 105 -9.26 7.34 -3.92
CA LEU A 105 -10.71 7.26 -4.06
C LEU A 105 -11.03 6.12 -5.04
N THR A 106 -11.77 5.14 -4.54
CA THR A 106 -12.31 4.01 -5.30
C THR A 106 -13.76 4.30 -5.67
N PRO A 107 -14.41 3.47 -6.50
CA PRO A 107 -15.85 3.55 -6.73
C PRO A 107 -16.71 3.41 -5.47
N SER A 108 -16.17 2.80 -4.40
CA SER A 108 -16.92 2.47 -3.18
C SER A 108 -16.60 3.41 -2.01
N GLY A 109 -15.46 4.10 -2.04
CA GLY A 109 -15.07 4.97 -0.94
C GLY A 109 -13.65 5.49 -1.03
N LEU A 110 -13.23 6.18 0.03
CA LEU A 110 -11.93 6.79 0.18
C LEU A 110 -11.08 5.97 1.14
N TYR A 111 -9.85 5.70 0.74
CA TYR A 111 -8.86 4.99 1.54
C TYR A 111 -7.64 5.86 1.78
N CYS A 112 -7.21 5.95 3.05
CA CYS A 112 -5.98 6.59 3.48
C CYS A 112 -5.11 5.56 4.19
N ALA A 113 -3.92 5.28 3.66
CA ALA A 113 -3.03 4.25 4.19
C ALA A 113 -2.40 4.62 5.55
N TYR A 114 -2.19 5.93 5.76
CA TYR A 114 -1.55 6.50 6.94
C TYR A 114 -2.38 7.68 7.47
N PRO A 115 -3.56 7.41 8.06
CA PRO A 115 -4.49 8.47 8.48
C PRO A 115 -3.88 9.39 9.54
N THR A 116 -3.23 8.83 10.56
CA THR A 116 -2.56 9.62 11.61
C THR A 116 -1.56 10.62 11.02
N LEU A 117 -0.68 10.16 10.12
CA LEU A 117 0.28 11.05 9.47
C LEU A 117 -0.40 12.09 8.59
N THR A 118 -1.32 11.65 7.74
CA THR A 118 -1.92 12.52 6.71
C THR A 118 -2.78 13.62 7.33
N LEU A 119 -3.59 13.27 8.33
CA LEU A 119 -4.45 14.23 9.05
C LEU A 119 -3.63 15.22 9.89
N GLU A 120 -2.47 14.80 10.41
CA GLU A 120 -1.53 15.69 11.09
C GLU A 120 -0.63 16.48 10.13
N GLN A 121 -0.90 16.42 8.82
CA GLN A 121 -0.11 17.09 7.77
C GLN A 121 1.38 16.69 7.84
N ARG A 122 1.64 15.41 8.11
CA ARG A 122 2.97 14.80 8.19
C ARG A 122 3.10 13.68 7.17
N GLY A 123 4.32 13.43 6.73
CA GLY A 123 4.63 12.32 5.83
C GLY A 123 6.02 11.76 6.07
N VAL A 124 6.18 10.47 5.80
CA VAL A 124 7.49 9.81 5.75
C VAL A 124 7.89 9.67 4.29
N ALA A 125 9.11 10.07 3.97
CA ALA A 125 9.68 9.87 2.65
C ALA A 125 9.93 8.37 2.41
N ASN A 126 9.50 7.88 1.26
CA ASN A 126 9.76 6.52 0.80
C ASN A 126 11.15 6.48 0.13
N LEU A 127 12.19 6.18 0.91
CA LEU A 127 13.59 6.29 0.49
C LEU A 127 13.99 5.51 -0.79
N PRO A 128 13.38 4.36 -1.15
CA PRO A 128 13.61 3.72 -2.45
C PRO A 128 13.41 4.66 -3.64
N ALA A 129 12.55 5.68 -3.50
CA ALA A 129 12.34 6.70 -4.51
C ALA A 129 13.51 7.70 -4.62
N LEU A 130 14.34 7.83 -3.58
CA LEU A 130 15.47 8.75 -3.51
C LEU A 130 16.82 8.11 -3.83
N LEU A 131 16.99 6.83 -3.52
CA LEU A 131 18.31 6.18 -3.55
C LEU A 131 18.67 5.54 -4.90
N LYS A 132 17.72 5.39 -5.84
CA LYS A 132 17.92 4.57 -7.04
C LYS A 132 18.53 5.29 -8.25
N ASP A 133 18.47 6.62 -8.33
CA ASP A 133 19.03 7.42 -9.43
C ASP A 133 19.10 8.91 -9.03
N ALA A 134 20.14 9.63 -9.46
CA ALA A 134 20.28 11.08 -9.26
C ALA A 134 19.17 11.88 -9.98
N SER A 135 18.66 11.39 -11.12
CA SER A 135 17.52 12.02 -11.80
C SER A 135 16.17 11.67 -11.15
N ALA A 136 16.08 10.48 -10.56
CA ALA A 136 14.95 10.04 -9.74
C ALA A 136 14.83 10.88 -8.47
N SER A 137 15.97 11.21 -7.85
CA SER A 137 16.03 11.99 -6.63
C SER A 137 15.60 13.44 -6.85
N SER A 138 15.86 14.04 -8.02
CA SER A 138 15.40 15.41 -8.32
C SER A 138 13.89 15.51 -8.40
N LYS A 139 13.22 14.62 -9.16
CA LYS A 139 11.74 14.60 -9.23
C LYS A 139 11.09 14.28 -7.89
N ALA A 140 11.64 13.34 -7.13
CA ALA A 140 11.14 13.03 -5.80
C ALA A 140 11.28 14.23 -4.86
N ARG A 141 12.40 14.97 -4.96
CA ARG A 141 12.63 16.20 -4.21
C ARG A 141 11.66 17.32 -4.61
N GLU A 142 11.44 17.55 -5.90
CA GLU A 142 10.41 18.49 -6.39
C GLU A 142 9.04 18.13 -5.84
N CYS A 143 8.70 16.85 -5.80
CA CYS A 143 7.45 16.39 -5.18
C CYS A 143 7.40 16.72 -3.68
N TYR A 144 8.50 16.51 -2.94
CA TYR A 144 8.55 16.88 -1.52
C TYR A 144 8.42 18.38 -1.31
N GLU A 145 9.11 19.19 -2.11
CA GLU A 145 9.05 20.65 -2.04
C GLU A 145 7.64 21.16 -2.36
N LYS A 146 6.98 20.58 -3.38
CA LYS A 146 5.57 20.84 -3.70
C LYS A 146 4.65 20.63 -2.48
N TYR A 147 4.79 19.52 -1.77
CA TYR A 147 3.93 19.21 -0.61
C TYR A 147 4.33 19.98 0.65
N ARG A 148 5.63 20.26 0.86
CA ARG A 148 6.10 21.17 1.92
C ARG A 148 5.57 22.58 1.74
N GLY A 149 5.50 23.07 0.49
CA GLY A 149 4.88 24.36 0.16
C GLY A 149 3.38 24.43 0.47
N ARG A 150 2.73 23.28 0.75
CA ARG A 150 1.34 23.18 1.19
C ARG A 150 1.21 23.00 2.71
N GLY A 151 2.28 23.21 3.47
CA GLY A 151 2.28 23.05 4.93
C GLY A 151 2.59 21.64 5.44
N ILE A 152 2.87 20.67 4.55
CA ILE A 152 3.08 19.28 4.96
C ILE A 152 4.53 19.06 5.41
N GLN A 153 4.72 18.53 6.62
CA GLN A 153 6.02 18.14 7.12
C GLN A 153 6.41 16.73 6.63
N ILE A 154 7.27 16.67 5.61
CA ILE A 154 7.85 15.40 5.13
C ILE A 154 9.22 15.16 5.75
N VAL A 155 9.35 14.07 6.52
CA VAL A 155 10.59 13.63 7.16
C VAL A 155 11.17 12.40 6.46
N ASN A 156 12.50 12.29 6.42
CA ASN A 156 13.19 11.11 5.89
C ASN A 156 13.43 10.03 6.95
N ASP A 157 13.13 10.34 8.21
CA ASP A 157 13.35 9.50 9.35
C ASP A 157 12.14 9.62 10.26
N VAL A 158 11.45 8.50 10.45
CA VAL A 158 10.22 8.43 11.22
C VAL A 158 10.45 8.80 12.69
N THR A 159 11.66 8.63 13.23
CA THR A 159 11.99 9.02 14.61
C THR A 159 11.91 10.53 14.85
N LYS A 160 11.92 11.33 13.77
CA LYS A 160 11.73 12.79 13.82
C LYS A 160 10.27 13.20 13.98
N ILE A 161 9.34 12.25 13.99
CA ILE A 161 7.93 12.49 14.28
C ILE A 161 7.77 12.44 15.81
N PRO A 162 7.28 13.52 16.46
CA PRO A 162 7.29 13.61 17.93
C PRO A 162 6.61 12.45 18.67
N ARG A 163 5.54 11.87 18.09
CA ARG A 163 4.81 10.73 18.68
C ARG A 163 5.46 9.37 18.40
N PHE A 164 6.49 9.34 17.57
CA PHE A 164 7.11 8.11 17.10
C PHE A 164 8.42 7.77 17.82
N THR A 165 8.80 8.56 18.82
CA THR A 165 9.94 8.29 19.71
C THR A 165 9.75 7.00 20.50
N HIS A 166 8.51 6.61 20.78
CA HIS A 166 8.13 5.36 21.42
C HIS A 166 7.05 4.67 20.60
N HIS A 167 7.45 3.70 19.77
CA HIS A 167 6.52 2.88 19.02
C HIS A 167 6.99 1.44 19.01
N ASP A 168 6.04 0.53 18.78
CA ASP A 168 6.32 -0.88 18.62
C ASP A 168 6.75 -1.14 17.17
N CYS A 169 8.06 -1.30 16.94
CA CYS A 169 8.56 -1.66 15.60
C CYS A 169 7.85 -2.93 15.09
N PHE A 170 7.69 -3.04 13.76
CA PHE A 170 6.96 -4.11 13.07
C PHE A 170 5.44 -4.12 13.25
N THR A 171 4.89 -3.32 14.19
CA THR A 171 3.44 -3.26 14.42
C THR A 171 2.87 -1.86 14.20
N ALA A 172 3.58 -0.79 14.59
CA ALA A 172 3.09 0.57 14.37
C ALA A 172 2.90 0.86 12.88
N ALA A 173 1.81 1.53 12.55
CA ALA A 173 1.37 1.81 11.18
C ALA A 173 2.44 2.53 10.35
N GLU A 174 3.14 3.46 10.96
CA GLU A 174 4.12 4.38 10.38
C GLU A 174 5.54 3.81 10.41
N CYS A 175 5.75 2.66 11.06
CA CYS A 175 7.07 2.04 11.16
C CYS A 175 7.51 1.53 9.78
N PRO A 176 8.70 1.93 9.30
CA PRO A 176 9.27 1.41 8.05
C PRO A 176 9.47 -0.10 8.03
N LEU A 177 9.50 -0.75 9.21
CA LEU A 177 9.63 -2.20 9.34
C LEU A 177 8.27 -2.94 9.38
N THR A 178 7.16 -2.21 9.45
CA THR A 178 5.84 -2.81 9.41
C THR A 178 5.48 -3.13 7.97
N THR A 179 5.29 -4.41 7.69
CA THR A 179 4.60 -4.85 6.46
C THR A 179 3.13 -4.46 6.58
N ARG A 180 2.67 -3.62 5.68
CA ARG A 180 1.30 -3.14 5.60
C ARG A 180 0.55 -3.86 4.48
N ASN A 181 -0.77 -3.92 4.59
CA ASN A 181 -1.63 -4.30 3.49
C ASN A 181 -2.98 -3.56 3.53
N THR A 182 -3.74 -3.60 2.45
CA THR A 182 -5.00 -2.84 2.32
C THR A 182 -6.07 -3.26 3.34
N LEU A 183 -5.93 -4.43 3.97
CA LEU A 183 -6.89 -5.02 4.91
C LEU A 183 -6.36 -5.13 6.34
N ASP A 184 -5.22 -4.51 6.67
CA ASP A 184 -4.57 -4.68 7.98
C ASP A 184 -5.20 -3.89 9.14
N GLY A 185 -6.31 -3.18 8.88
CA GLY A 185 -7.04 -2.39 9.87
C GLY A 185 -6.32 -1.14 10.36
N LYS A 186 -5.12 -0.83 9.83
CA LYS A 186 -4.33 0.36 10.22
C LYS A 186 -4.49 1.52 9.23
N GLY A 187 -5.22 1.32 8.13
CA GLY A 187 -5.65 2.38 7.23
C GLY A 187 -7.04 2.90 7.61
N LEU A 188 -7.38 4.10 7.16
CA LEU A 188 -8.74 4.63 7.26
C LEU A 188 -9.48 4.37 5.95
N TYR A 189 -10.67 3.79 6.05
CA TYR A 189 -11.59 3.66 4.93
C TYR A 189 -12.90 4.38 5.27
N VAL A 190 -13.34 5.27 4.38
CA VAL A 190 -14.61 5.98 4.49
C VAL A 190 -15.45 5.63 3.28
N GLU A 191 -16.62 5.05 3.53
CA GLU A 191 -17.61 4.76 2.51
C GLU A 191 -18.30 6.07 2.11
N ILE A 192 -18.26 6.43 0.83
CA ILE A 192 -18.77 7.73 0.33
C ILE A 192 -20.05 7.56 -0.49
N PHE A 193 -20.22 6.40 -1.11
CA PHE A 193 -21.36 6.14 -1.97
C PHE A 193 -22.26 5.09 -1.31
N GLN A 194 -23.39 5.53 -0.75
CA GLN A 194 -24.45 4.64 -0.31
C GLN A 194 -25.02 3.95 -1.57
N GLN A 195 -24.77 2.66 -1.77
CA GLN A 195 -25.45 1.90 -2.82
C GLN A 195 -25.96 0.55 -2.29
N GLU A 196 -27.25 0.29 -2.46
CA GLU A 196 -27.99 -0.90 -2.01
C GLU A 196 -27.44 -2.26 -2.52
N THR A 197 -26.34 -2.29 -3.29
CA THR A 197 -25.72 -3.46 -3.92
C THR A 197 -24.35 -3.86 -3.32
N HIS A 198 -24.07 -3.50 -2.07
CA HIS A 198 -22.75 -3.52 -1.40
C HIS A 198 -21.95 -4.84 -1.42
N GLU A 199 -22.59 -6.02 -1.44
CA GLU A 199 -21.85 -7.28 -1.21
C GLU A 199 -21.02 -7.72 -2.43
N ARG A 200 -21.55 -7.57 -3.66
CA ARG A 200 -20.79 -7.91 -4.88
C ARG A 200 -19.66 -6.92 -5.15
N GLU A 201 -19.84 -5.65 -4.80
CA GLU A 201 -18.89 -4.59 -5.14
C GLU A 201 -17.69 -4.52 -4.19
N ARG A 202 -17.87 -4.86 -2.89
CA ARG A 202 -16.72 -5.11 -2.01
C ARG A 202 -15.87 -6.25 -2.57
N GLN A 203 -16.49 -7.35 -2.98
CA GLN A 203 -15.80 -8.51 -3.55
C GLN A 203 -14.91 -8.21 -4.78
N GLU A 204 -15.31 -7.30 -5.67
CA GLU A 204 -14.53 -6.96 -6.87
C GLU A 204 -13.37 -5.98 -6.60
N ALA A 205 -13.53 -5.08 -5.64
CA ALA A 205 -12.44 -4.23 -5.14
C ALA A 205 -11.47 -5.02 -4.24
N ASP A 206 -11.97 -6.07 -3.59
CA ASP A 206 -11.23 -7.01 -2.74
C ASP A 206 -10.45 -8.09 -3.52
N GLU A 207 -10.49 -8.10 -4.87
CA GLU A 207 -9.78 -9.11 -5.66
C GLU A 207 -8.25 -9.03 -5.47
N TYR A 208 -7.73 -7.89 -5.02
CA TYR A 208 -6.30 -7.70 -4.80
C TYR A 208 -6.00 -7.12 -3.42
N ILE A 209 -5.28 -7.90 -2.62
CA ILE A 209 -4.59 -7.37 -1.44
C ILE A 209 -3.26 -6.79 -1.92
N THR A 210 -3.07 -5.50 -1.70
CA THR A 210 -1.76 -4.89 -1.93
C THR A 210 -0.98 -4.91 -0.64
N VAL A 211 0.21 -5.49 -0.66
CA VAL A 211 1.14 -5.56 0.47
C VAL A 211 2.31 -4.62 0.17
N TRP A 212 2.68 -3.79 1.14
CA TRP A 212 3.80 -2.85 0.98
C TRP A 212 4.57 -2.64 2.27
N MET A 213 5.73 -2.01 2.13
CA MET A 213 6.59 -1.55 3.21
C MET A 213 7.23 -0.25 2.76
N VAL A 214 7.16 0.80 3.59
CA VAL A 214 7.82 2.08 3.31
C VAL A 214 9.31 1.90 3.53
N GLY A 215 10.12 2.27 2.55
CA GLY A 215 11.57 2.22 2.75
C GLY A 215 12.06 3.44 3.53
N GLY A 216 13.08 3.24 4.37
CA GLY A 216 13.49 4.24 5.35
C GLY A 216 14.63 3.75 6.24
N PRO A 217 15.28 4.64 7.02
CA PRO A 217 16.15 4.21 8.11
C PRO A 217 15.30 3.46 9.15
N MET A 218 15.87 2.41 9.76
CA MET A 218 15.14 1.63 10.75
C MET A 218 14.94 2.41 12.05
N CYS A 219 13.76 2.23 12.64
CA CYS A 219 13.39 2.78 13.94
C CYS A 219 14.28 2.36 15.12
N ALA A 220 14.91 1.17 15.07
CA ALA A 220 15.42 0.53 16.29
C ALA A 220 16.89 0.11 16.33
N ARG A 221 17.61 -0.17 15.23
CA ARG A 221 18.88 -0.93 15.34
C ARG A 221 19.94 -0.74 14.25
N GLY A 222 20.29 0.51 13.89
CA GLY A 222 21.56 0.82 13.19
C GLY A 222 21.86 0.07 11.88
N THR A 223 20.88 -0.64 11.33
CA THR A 223 20.93 -1.31 10.04
C THR A 223 19.90 -0.61 9.15
N THR A 224 20.20 -0.44 7.87
CA THR A 224 19.32 0.24 6.92
C THR A 224 18.64 -0.80 6.04
N TYR A 225 17.31 -0.93 6.13
CA TYR A 225 16.54 -1.64 5.10
C TYR A 225 16.15 -0.62 4.03
N CYS A 226 17.03 -0.42 3.06
CA CYS A 226 16.89 0.63 2.06
C CYS A 226 15.79 0.34 1.01
N ASP A 227 15.35 -0.92 0.93
CA ASP A 227 14.52 -1.42 -0.16
C ASP A 227 13.08 -1.65 0.30
N GLY A 228 12.37 -0.58 0.65
CA GLY A 228 10.90 -0.63 0.71
C GLY A 228 10.32 -1.29 -0.54
N PHE A 229 9.18 -1.98 -0.39
CA PHE A 229 8.61 -2.78 -1.47
C PHE A 229 7.10 -2.62 -1.58
N THR A 230 6.60 -3.02 -2.74
CA THR A 230 5.18 -3.22 -2.99
C THR A 230 4.98 -4.50 -3.79
N ARG A 231 3.96 -5.27 -3.44
CA ARG A 231 3.55 -6.50 -4.08
C ARG A 231 2.02 -6.61 -4.06
N SER A 232 1.43 -7.02 -5.17
CA SER A 232 0.01 -7.37 -5.22
C SER A 232 -0.17 -8.88 -5.07
N ILE A 233 -1.15 -9.28 -4.26
CA ILE A 233 -1.56 -10.67 -4.07
C ILE A 233 -3.01 -10.74 -4.50
N ARG A 234 -3.31 -11.57 -5.52
CA ARG A 234 -4.69 -11.86 -5.89
C ARG A 234 -5.32 -12.64 -4.75
N THR A 235 -6.44 -12.18 -4.21
CA THR A 235 -7.24 -13.00 -3.31
C THR A 235 -7.75 -14.17 -4.15
N MET A 236 -7.25 -15.37 -3.89
CA MET A 236 -7.95 -16.53 -4.41
C MET A 236 -9.29 -16.51 -3.71
N SER A 237 -10.37 -16.40 -4.47
CA SER A 237 -11.72 -16.61 -3.97
C SER A 237 -11.76 -18.03 -3.41
N ILE A 238 -11.47 -18.17 -2.11
CA ILE A 238 -11.82 -19.36 -1.36
C ILE A 238 -13.34 -19.32 -1.31
N SER A 239 -13.98 -19.99 -2.27
CA SER A 239 -15.39 -20.31 -2.19
C SER A 239 -15.55 -21.20 -0.96
N VAL A 240 -15.84 -20.60 0.19
CA VAL A 240 -16.21 -21.36 1.38
C VAL A 240 -17.60 -21.89 1.09
N SER A 241 -17.68 -23.13 0.58
CA SER A 241 -18.94 -23.86 0.54
C SER A 241 -19.44 -23.96 1.98
N SER A 242 -20.63 -23.41 2.26
CA SER A 242 -21.21 -23.41 3.61
C SER A 242 -21.48 -24.82 4.15
N GLN A 243 -21.31 -25.86 3.32
CA GLN A 243 -21.50 -27.26 3.69
C GLN A 243 -20.28 -27.90 4.40
N TYR A 244 -19.16 -27.19 4.52
CA TYR A 244 -17.97 -27.65 5.25
C TYR A 244 -17.39 -26.57 6.17
N LEU A 245 -18.22 -25.98 7.02
CA LEU A 245 -17.71 -25.22 8.18
C LEU A 245 -17.48 -26.19 9.34
N PRO A 246 -16.23 -26.60 9.65
CA PRO A 246 -15.95 -27.19 10.95
C PRO A 246 -16.20 -26.12 12.03
N PRO A 247 -16.72 -26.49 13.21
CA PRO A 247 -16.85 -25.54 14.31
C PRO A 247 -15.43 -25.10 14.71
N ARG A 248 -15.15 -23.80 14.54
CA ARG A 248 -13.88 -23.09 14.79
C ARG A 248 -12.83 -23.24 13.68
N LEU A 249 -12.96 -22.42 12.65
CA LEU A 249 -11.81 -21.87 11.93
C LEU A 249 -11.42 -20.57 12.64
N GLU A 250 -10.46 -20.67 13.56
CA GLU A 250 -9.69 -19.51 13.99
C GLU A 250 -8.95 -18.98 12.75
N TYR A 251 -9.30 -17.77 12.31
CA TYR A 251 -8.39 -17.01 11.48
C TYR A 251 -7.05 -16.96 12.23
N PHE A 252 -5.96 -17.34 11.58
CA PHE A 252 -4.63 -16.96 12.05
C PHE A 252 -4.51 -15.44 11.93
N ALA A 253 -5.13 -14.73 12.85
CA ALA A 253 -4.56 -13.50 13.36
C ALA A 253 -3.18 -13.90 13.89
N VAL A 254 -2.13 -13.21 13.43
CA VAL A 254 -0.82 -13.31 14.07
C VAL A 254 -0.96 -12.67 15.45
N THR A 255 -1.52 -13.39 16.41
CA THR A 255 -1.37 -13.09 17.82
C THR A 255 0.00 -13.61 18.21
N HIS A 256 1.01 -12.74 18.15
CA HIS A 256 2.29 -13.03 18.79
C HIS A 256 2.16 -12.81 20.31
N HIS A 257 2.23 -13.93 21.02
CA HIS A 257 2.45 -13.97 22.46
C HIS A 257 3.78 -13.24 22.79
N PRO A 258 3.81 -12.31 23.74
CA PRO A 258 5.05 -11.72 24.20
C PRO A 258 5.78 -12.72 25.10
N GLN A 259 7.11 -12.64 25.11
CA GLN A 259 8.07 -13.40 25.92
C GLN A 259 8.61 -14.70 25.32
N ARG A 260 9.60 -14.58 24.42
CA ARG A 260 10.88 -15.30 24.57
C ARG A 260 12.03 -14.40 24.12
N ARG A 261 12.95 -14.10 25.04
CA ARG A 261 14.25 -13.49 24.73
C ARG A 261 15.03 -14.45 23.84
N ILE A 262 15.36 -14.03 22.62
CA ILE A 262 16.40 -14.66 21.81
C ILE A 262 17.68 -13.87 22.06
N THR A 263 18.59 -14.45 22.84
CA THR A 263 20.00 -14.02 22.85
C THR A 263 20.66 -14.57 21.60
N CYS A 264 21.13 -13.68 20.72
CA CYS A 264 21.94 -14.05 19.58
C CYS A 264 23.39 -14.19 20.06
N SER A 265 23.89 -15.42 20.18
CA SER A 265 25.33 -15.67 20.33
C SER A 265 25.99 -15.58 18.96
N GLN A 266 27.06 -14.79 18.90
CA GLN A 266 27.94 -14.62 17.75
C GLN A 266 28.67 -15.93 17.39
N ASN A 267 29.16 -15.95 16.15
CA ASN A 267 30.09 -16.90 15.52
C ASN A 267 29.46 -18.08 14.77
N ALA A 268 29.33 -17.91 13.45
CA ALA A 268 29.60 -19.00 12.51
C ALA A 268 30.29 -18.42 11.28
N ARG A 269 31.59 -18.71 11.15
CA ARG A 269 32.36 -18.54 9.91
C ARG A 269 31.79 -19.50 8.86
N TYR A 270 31.68 -19.02 7.64
CA TYR A 270 31.22 -19.79 6.49
C TYR A 270 32.45 -20.43 5.83
N ASP A 271 32.59 -21.75 5.94
CA ASP A 271 33.48 -22.55 5.10
C ASP A 271 32.63 -23.55 4.29
N GLY A 272 32.96 -23.66 3.00
CA GLY A 272 32.13 -24.33 1.99
C GLY A 272 32.09 -25.85 2.09
N GLY A 273 31.10 -26.45 1.40
CA GLY A 273 31.04 -27.90 1.22
C GLY A 273 29.68 -28.41 0.79
N LEU A 274 29.67 -29.15 -0.32
CA LEU A 274 28.52 -29.70 -1.03
C LEU A 274 27.72 -30.78 -0.26
N ASN A 275 26.44 -30.91 -0.66
CA ASN A 275 25.54 -32.07 -0.53
C ASN A 275 25.13 -32.55 0.87
N GLY A 276 23.84 -32.39 1.17
CA GLY A 276 23.17 -33.14 2.25
C GLY A 276 21.65 -32.94 2.24
N THR A 277 20.91 -33.97 1.85
CA THR A 277 19.45 -34.08 2.00
C THR A 277 19.12 -34.52 3.44
N ALA A 278 18.26 -33.75 4.14
CA ALA A 278 17.79 -34.10 5.47
C ALA A 278 16.31 -34.54 5.44
N ARG A 279 16.05 -35.80 5.84
CA ARG A 279 14.72 -36.33 6.18
C ARG A 279 14.41 -36.04 7.65
N ILE A 280 13.21 -35.54 7.94
CA ILE A 280 12.70 -35.40 9.30
C ILE A 280 11.85 -36.64 9.64
N ARG A 281 12.23 -37.36 10.71
CA ARG A 281 11.41 -38.39 11.35
C ARG A 281 10.61 -37.77 12.50
N SER A 282 9.30 -38.01 12.51
CA SER A 282 8.43 -37.70 13.63
C SER A 282 8.52 -38.76 14.72
N ARG A 283 8.64 -38.38 15.99
CA ARG A 283 8.20 -39.21 17.13
C ARG A 283 7.65 -38.37 18.28
N ASP A 284 6.49 -38.87 18.73
CA ASP A 284 5.93 -38.95 20.07
C ASP A 284 5.24 -37.77 20.78
N ARG A 285 3.91 -37.91 20.73
CA ARG A 285 2.83 -37.69 21.73
C ARG A 285 3.25 -37.57 23.19
N ALA A 286 2.66 -36.57 23.86
CA ALA A 286 2.09 -36.71 25.20
C ALA A 286 0.78 -35.91 25.30
N LEU A 287 -0.30 -36.59 25.69
CA LEU A 287 -1.63 -36.03 25.95
C LEU A 287 -1.75 -35.69 27.43
N HIS A 288 -2.02 -34.44 27.78
CA HIS A 288 -2.64 -34.09 29.06
C HIS A 288 -3.99 -33.41 28.80
N ARG A 289 -5.06 -34.02 29.32
CA ARG A 289 -6.41 -33.45 29.38
C ARG A 289 -6.59 -32.80 30.74
N THR A 290 -6.92 -31.51 30.77
CA THR A 290 -7.45 -30.84 31.95
C THR A 290 -8.90 -30.46 31.67
N ARG A 291 -9.84 -31.03 32.43
CA ARG A 291 -11.26 -30.63 32.45
C ARG A 291 -11.38 -29.38 33.32
N ILE A 292 -12.04 -28.35 32.80
CA ILE A 292 -12.52 -27.20 33.59
C ILE A 292 -14.04 -27.31 33.64
N GLN A 293 -14.61 -27.45 34.84
CA GLN A 293 -16.04 -27.26 35.12
C GLN A 293 -16.32 -25.77 35.27
N ILE A 294 -17.43 -25.31 34.70
CA ILE A 294 -17.98 -23.98 34.91
C ILE A 294 -19.21 -24.16 35.82
N PRO A 295 -19.33 -23.41 36.94
CA PRO A 295 -20.52 -23.46 37.78
C PRO A 295 -21.68 -22.68 37.14
N ALA A 296 -22.89 -23.10 37.50
CA ALA A 296 -24.17 -22.57 37.00
C ALA A 296 -24.41 -21.10 37.38
#